data_AF-A0A4Y1QM52-F1
#
_entry.id   AF-A0A4Y1QM52-F1
#
_cell.length_a   1.000
_cell.length_b   1.000
_cell.length_c   1.000
_cell.angle_alpha   90.00
_cell.angle_beta   90.00
_cell.angle_gamma   90.00
#
_symmetry.space_group_name_H-M   'P 1'
#
loop_
_entity.id
_entity.type
_entity.pdbx_description
1 polymer ?
#
loop_
_entity_poly.entity_id
_entity_poly.type
_entity_poly.pdbx_seq_one_letter_code
_entity_poly.pdbx_strand_id
1 'polypeptide(L)'
;MGLEMRVLLVLAMAICLPSATYAADGTATFYTPPYVPSSCYGYQNDGVMVAAASDAIWGNRAACGRRYRVTCTGATNQGVPQPCKGTSVVVKIVDYCPPGCRGTIDLSQEAFTVIANPNAGKIKITSSCNGYQNDGVLIAAASAPIFNNKAACGRSYRVTCTGATNQGVPQPCKGTSVVVKIVDLCPSPGCQATLDLSQEAFATIANPDAGKITIEYNQV
;
A
#
# COMPACT_ATOMS: atom_id res chain seq x y z
N MET A 1 35.30 -28.41 24.99
CA MET A 1 33.83 -28.60 24.83
C MET A 1 33.00 -27.35 25.16
N GLY A 2 33.49 -26.38 25.95
CA GLY A 2 32.72 -25.17 26.32
C GLY A 2 32.73 -24.02 25.31
N LEU A 3 33.65 -24.02 24.33
CA LEU A 3 33.74 -22.97 23.30
C LEU A 3 32.75 -23.21 22.14
N GLU A 4 32.61 -24.47 21.72
CA GLU A 4 31.70 -24.92 20.66
C GLU A 4 30.21 -24.63 20.97
N MET A 5 29.78 -24.87 22.21
CA MET A 5 28.39 -24.64 22.64
C MET A 5 28.01 -23.14 22.66
N ARG A 6 29.00 -22.26 22.87
CA ARG A 6 28.78 -20.80 22.88
C ARG A 6 28.65 -20.24 21.47
N VAL A 7 29.37 -20.80 20.49
CA VAL A 7 29.26 -20.40 19.08
C VAL A 7 27.88 -20.75 18.52
N LEU A 8 27.35 -21.93 18.86
CA LEU A 8 26.02 -22.38 18.42
C LEU A 8 24.87 -21.50 18.94
N LEU A 9 24.96 -21.00 20.18
CA LEU A 9 23.94 -20.11 20.78
C LEU A 9 23.95 -18.70 20.17
N VAL A 10 25.12 -18.19 19.77
CA VAL A 10 25.25 -16.88 19.10
C VAL A 10 24.79 -16.96 17.64
N LEU A 11 24.99 -18.10 16.97
CA LEU A 11 24.52 -18.31 15.59
C LEU A 11 22.99 -18.47 15.50
N ALA A 12 22.35 -19.04 16.54
CA ALA A 12 20.90 -19.23 16.59
C ALA A 12 20.12 -17.93 16.84
N MET A 13 20.75 -16.91 17.45
CA MET A 13 20.10 -15.63 17.76
C MET A 13 20.15 -14.62 16.60
N ALA A 14 20.85 -14.94 15.51
CA ALA A 14 21.05 -14.05 14.36
C ALA A 14 19.99 -14.18 13.25
N ILE A 15 18.99 -15.07 13.39
CA ILE A 15 18.00 -15.36 12.32
C ILE A 15 16.64 -14.67 12.55
N CYS A 16 16.45 -14.01 13.69
CA CYS A 16 15.27 -13.16 13.89
C CYS A 16 15.50 -11.79 13.23
N LEU A 17 15.59 -11.75 11.90
CA LEU A 17 15.42 -10.49 11.17
C LEU A 17 13.99 -10.02 11.45
N PRO A 18 13.78 -8.85 12.07
CA PRO A 18 12.45 -8.28 12.13
C PRO A 18 11.96 -8.18 10.69
N SER A 19 10.80 -8.77 10.41
CA SER A 19 10.12 -8.58 9.14
C SER A 19 9.96 -7.08 8.97
N ALA A 20 10.78 -6.48 8.10
CA ALA A 20 10.64 -5.08 7.76
C ALA A 20 9.29 -4.98 7.06
N THR A 21 8.26 -4.60 7.80
CA THR A 21 7.00 -4.17 7.22
C THR A 21 7.36 -2.96 6.39
N TYR A 22 7.43 -3.11 5.07
CA TYR A 22 7.65 -2.02 4.12
C TYR A 22 6.40 -1.13 4.05
N ALA A 23 5.95 -0.62 5.19
CA ALA A 23 5.07 0.52 5.22
C ALA A 23 5.95 1.68 4.76
N ALA A 24 5.82 2.08 3.49
CA ALA A 24 6.71 3.11 2.95
C ALA A 24 6.54 4.38 3.78
N ASP A 25 7.61 4.70 4.50
CA ASP A 25 7.73 5.88 5.35
C ASP A 25 7.62 7.12 4.47
N GLY A 26 6.83 8.08 4.94
CA GLY A 26 6.66 9.35 4.28
C GLY A 26 6.52 10.46 5.30
N THR A 27 6.25 11.65 4.80
CA THR A 27 5.86 12.77 5.65
C THR A 27 4.50 13.28 5.26
N ALA A 28 3.72 13.74 6.23
CA ALA A 28 2.48 14.43 5.97
C ALA A 28 2.54 15.87 6.49
N THR A 29 1.94 16.76 5.71
CA THR A 29 1.55 18.12 6.08
C THR A 29 0.03 18.21 6.02
N PHE A 30 -0.52 19.41 6.22
CA PHE A 30 -1.93 19.64 5.92
C PHE A 30 -2.19 21.00 5.29
N TYR A 31 -3.32 21.08 4.59
CA TYR A 31 -3.89 22.30 4.03
C TYR A 31 -5.32 22.52 4.51
N THR A 32 -5.73 23.78 4.49
CA THR A 32 -7.02 24.25 5.00
C THR A 32 -8.01 24.50 3.86
N PRO A 33 -9.32 24.52 4.12
CA PRO A 33 -10.31 24.85 3.10
C PRO A 33 -10.05 26.22 2.45
N PRO A 34 -10.52 26.43 1.20
CA PRO A 34 -11.35 25.51 0.42
C PRO A 34 -10.55 24.34 -0.20
N TYR A 35 -11.17 23.15 -0.24
CA TYR A 35 -10.61 21.94 -0.88
C TYR A 35 -10.95 21.81 -2.36
N VAL A 36 -11.54 22.86 -2.92
CA VAL A 36 -11.90 23.01 -4.33
C VAL A 36 -11.38 24.36 -4.84
N PRO A 37 -11.02 24.48 -6.13
CA PRO A 37 -10.98 23.40 -7.11
C PRO A 37 -9.80 22.45 -6.88
N SER A 38 -10.02 21.16 -7.12
CA SER A 38 -8.99 20.12 -7.01
C SER A 38 -8.47 19.70 -8.39
N SER A 39 -7.20 19.30 -8.47
CA SER A 39 -6.59 18.86 -9.73
C SER A 39 -7.27 17.64 -10.36
N CYS A 40 -7.90 16.78 -9.55
CA CYS A 40 -8.61 15.60 -10.04
C CYS A 40 -10.03 15.91 -10.53
N TYR A 41 -10.79 16.74 -9.82
CA TYR A 41 -12.25 16.84 -10.00
C TYR A 41 -12.79 18.27 -10.13
N GLY A 42 -11.92 19.29 -10.21
CA GLY A 42 -12.33 20.68 -10.32
C GLY A 42 -13.16 21.10 -9.11
N TYR A 43 -14.36 21.63 -9.33
CA TYR A 43 -15.23 22.14 -8.26
C TYR A 43 -16.08 21.07 -7.54
N GLN A 44 -15.89 19.79 -7.84
CA GLN A 44 -16.59 18.73 -7.12
C GLN A 44 -16.17 18.71 -5.64
N ASN A 45 -17.17 18.73 -4.74
CA ASN A 45 -16.93 18.59 -3.30
C ASN A 45 -16.85 17.10 -2.93
N ASP A 46 -15.64 16.62 -2.66
CA ASP A 46 -15.35 15.25 -2.20
C ASP A 46 -15.29 15.11 -0.66
N GLY A 47 -15.71 16.14 0.07
CA GLY A 47 -15.70 16.20 1.52
C GLY A 47 -14.35 16.57 2.11
N VAL A 48 -14.18 16.24 3.40
CA VAL A 48 -13.04 16.66 4.23
C VAL A 48 -12.08 15.53 4.61
N MET A 49 -12.32 14.31 4.12
CA MET A 49 -11.39 13.18 4.29
C MET A 49 -10.60 12.98 3.00
N VAL A 50 -9.90 14.05 2.62
CA VAL A 50 -9.21 14.20 1.34
C VAL A 50 -7.74 14.55 1.53
N ALA A 51 -6.94 14.38 0.49
CA ALA A 51 -5.53 14.74 0.47
C ALA A 51 -5.03 15.09 -0.93
N ALA A 52 -3.92 15.83 -0.98
CA ALA A 52 -3.12 16.05 -2.17
C ALA A 52 -1.90 15.11 -2.19
N ALA A 53 -1.59 14.56 -3.36
CA ALA A 53 -0.48 13.62 -3.54
C ALA A 53 0.74 14.33 -4.14
N SER A 54 1.94 14.09 -3.58
CA SER A 54 3.19 14.54 -4.19
C SER A 54 3.56 13.73 -5.44
N ASP A 55 4.60 14.15 -6.17
CA ASP A 55 5.10 13.43 -7.36
C ASP A 55 5.36 11.94 -7.13
N ALA A 56 5.74 11.57 -5.90
CA ALA A 56 5.98 10.17 -5.53
C ALA A 56 4.72 9.30 -5.61
N ILE A 57 3.53 9.90 -5.50
CA ILE A 57 2.24 9.20 -5.52
C ILE A 57 1.42 9.60 -6.76
N TRP A 58 1.48 10.86 -7.17
CA TRP A 58 0.58 11.50 -8.13
C TRP A 58 0.42 10.72 -9.45
N GLY A 59 1.54 10.27 -10.02
CA GLY A 59 1.56 9.43 -11.22
C GLY A 59 0.77 10.04 -12.40
N ASN A 60 0.89 11.35 -12.62
CA ASN A 60 0.15 12.08 -13.66
C ASN A 60 -1.37 11.83 -13.60
N ARG A 61 -2.01 12.20 -12.48
CA ARG A 61 -3.43 11.97 -12.16
C ARG A 61 -3.84 10.51 -11.96
N ALA A 62 -2.95 9.53 -12.15
CA ALA A 62 -3.28 8.13 -11.87
C ALA A 62 -3.66 7.90 -10.38
N ALA A 63 -3.20 8.77 -9.48
CA ALA A 63 -3.56 8.75 -8.07
C ALA A 63 -4.99 9.22 -7.76
N CYS A 64 -5.64 9.95 -8.67
CA CYS A 64 -6.96 10.52 -8.43
C CYS A 64 -7.96 9.45 -8.02
N GLY A 65 -8.65 9.70 -6.90
CA GLY A 65 -9.67 8.80 -6.36
C GLY A 65 -9.13 7.64 -5.54
N ARG A 66 -7.81 7.40 -5.58
CA ARG A 66 -7.19 6.40 -4.71
C ARG A 66 -7.35 6.82 -3.27
N ARG A 67 -7.54 5.82 -2.40
CA ARG A 67 -7.66 6.05 -0.97
C ARG A 67 -6.47 5.43 -0.26
N TYR A 68 -5.91 6.16 0.70
CA TYR A 68 -4.77 5.74 1.50
C TYR A 68 -5.16 5.73 2.97
N ARG A 69 -4.78 4.66 3.68
CA ARG A 69 -4.75 4.68 5.13
C ARG A 69 -3.43 5.30 5.55
N VAL A 70 -3.49 6.35 6.35
CA VAL A 70 -2.35 7.11 6.83
C VAL A 70 -2.29 7.02 8.35
N THR A 71 -1.11 6.74 8.89
CA THR A 71 -0.86 6.62 10.33
C THR A 71 0.33 7.50 10.68
N CYS A 72 0.21 8.30 11.75
CA CYS A 72 1.32 9.07 12.28
C CYS A 72 2.30 8.14 13.01
N THR A 73 3.59 8.25 12.70
CA THR A 73 4.66 7.45 13.33
C THR A 73 5.66 8.28 14.13
N GLY A 74 5.66 9.61 14.01
CA GLY A 74 6.42 10.46 14.90
C GLY A 74 6.57 11.90 14.45
N ALA A 75 7.39 12.63 15.21
CA ALA A 75 7.72 14.02 14.95
C ALA A 75 8.72 14.21 13.82
N THR A 76 8.65 15.37 13.17
CA THR A 76 9.72 15.89 12.30
C THR A 76 10.44 17.11 12.89
N ASN A 77 10.00 17.64 14.03
CA ASN A 77 10.62 18.78 14.71
C ASN A 77 10.58 18.62 16.23
N GLN A 78 11.36 19.45 16.93
CA GLN A 78 11.48 19.42 18.40
C GLN A 78 10.36 20.20 19.11
N GLY A 79 9.63 21.08 18.42
CA GLY A 79 8.57 21.90 19.02
C GLY A 79 7.35 21.08 19.45
N VAL A 80 7.07 19.97 18.73
CA VAL A 80 6.02 19.01 19.10
C VAL A 80 6.63 17.60 19.08
N PRO A 81 7.26 17.14 20.17
CA PRO A 81 8.01 15.88 20.20
C PRO A 81 7.11 14.63 20.13
N GLN A 82 5.84 14.73 20.53
CA GLN A 82 4.86 13.64 20.49
C GLN A 82 3.58 14.09 19.74
N PRO A 83 3.63 14.19 18.41
CA PRO A 83 2.50 14.72 17.65
C PRO A 83 1.41 13.68 17.41
N CYS A 84 1.71 12.39 17.48
CA CYS A 84 0.79 11.33 17.06
C CYS A 84 -0.29 11.02 18.09
N LYS A 85 -1.51 10.75 17.61
CA LYS A 85 -2.68 10.38 18.43
C LYS A 85 -2.91 8.87 18.57
N GLY A 86 -2.10 8.04 17.92
CA GLY A 86 -2.23 6.57 17.95
C GLY A 86 -3.34 5.99 17.08
N THR A 87 -3.88 6.78 16.15
CA THR A 87 -4.97 6.40 15.23
C THR A 87 -4.50 6.45 13.76
N SER A 88 -5.34 5.93 12.86
CA SER A 88 -5.17 6.06 11.41
C SER A 88 -6.38 6.75 10.78
N VAL A 89 -6.17 7.40 9.63
CA VAL A 89 -7.22 8.00 8.82
C VAL A 89 -7.19 7.43 7.40
N VAL A 90 -8.36 7.28 6.76
CA VAL A 90 -8.46 6.93 5.34
C VAL A 90 -8.85 8.17 4.55
N VAL A 91 -7.98 8.61 3.62
CA VAL A 91 -8.18 9.80 2.79
C VAL A 91 -8.27 9.46 1.31
N LYS A 92 -9.09 10.21 0.55
CA LYS A 92 -9.13 10.16 -0.92
C LYS A 92 -8.13 11.17 -1.50
N ILE A 93 -7.32 10.76 -2.46
CA ILE A 93 -6.50 11.69 -3.24
C ILE A 93 -7.42 12.43 -4.21
N VAL A 94 -7.50 13.75 -4.04
CA VAL A 94 -8.31 14.63 -4.90
C VAL A 94 -7.46 15.71 -5.57
N ASP A 95 -6.24 15.94 -5.09
CA ASP A 95 -5.42 17.04 -5.59
C ASP A 95 -3.95 16.64 -5.76
N TYR A 96 -3.21 17.51 -6.42
CA TYR A 96 -1.78 17.41 -6.64
C TYR A 96 -1.04 18.34 -5.69
N CYS A 97 -0.02 17.80 -5.03
CA CYS A 97 0.90 18.61 -4.24
C CYS A 97 2.23 18.77 -4.98
N PRO A 98 2.51 19.95 -5.57
CA PRO A 98 3.79 20.19 -6.21
C PRO A 98 4.95 20.15 -5.18
N PRO A 99 6.22 20.12 -5.63
CA PRO A 99 7.39 20.04 -4.74
C PRO A 99 7.42 21.05 -3.58
N GLY A 100 6.77 22.21 -3.76
CA GLY A 100 6.63 23.25 -2.73
C GLY A 100 5.80 22.87 -1.49
N CYS A 101 5.01 21.79 -1.53
CA CYS A 101 4.16 21.35 -0.42
C CYS A 101 4.92 20.69 0.74
N ARG A 102 6.16 20.23 0.52
CA ARG A 102 7.04 19.65 1.55
C ARG A 102 6.52 18.38 2.26
N GLY A 103 5.46 17.73 1.78
CA GLY A 103 4.94 16.45 2.26
C GLY A 103 4.88 15.39 1.16
N THR A 104 4.90 14.10 1.53
CA THR A 104 4.58 12.98 0.62
C THR A 104 3.07 12.93 0.35
N ILE A 105 2.28 13.21 1.38
CA ILE A 105 0.82 13.36 1.34
C ILE A 105 0.50 14.65 2.08
N ASP A 106 -0.22 15.57 1.45
CA ASP A 106 -0.73 16.76 2.12
C ASP A 106 -2.19 16.53 2.47
N LEU A 107 -2.49 16.38 3.76
CA LEU A 107 -3.82 16.00 4.23
C LEU A 107 -4.73 17.24 4.29
N SER A 108 -6.03 17.04 4.15
CA SER A 108 -6.99 18.01 4.71
C SER A 108 -6.74 18.18 6.21
N GLN A 109 -7.01 19.37 6.74
CA GLN A 109 -6.85 19.69 8.15
C GLN A 109 -7.64 18.72 9.04
N GLU A 110 -8.87 18.39 8.66
CA GLU A 110 -9.71 17.44 9.39
C GLU A 110 -9.04 16.07 9.42
N ALA A 111 -8.57 15.55 8.28
CA ALA A 111 -7.86 14.28 8.25
C ALA A 111 -6.56 14.28 9.07
N PHE A 112 -5.77 15.36 9.01
CA PHE A 112 -4.56 15.49 9.82
C PHE A 112 -4.87 15.47 11.31
N THR A 113 -5.91 16.20 11.73
CA THR A 113 -6.31 16.28 13.15
C THR A 113 -6.78 14.93 13.71
N VAL A 114 -7.22 13.99 12.87
CA VAL A 114 -7.55 12.63 13.32
C VAL A 114 -6.30 11.92 13.85
N ILE A 115 -5.15 12.08 13.19
CA ILE A 115 -3.94 11.27 13.47
C ILE A 115 -2.85 12.02 14.24
N ALA A 116 -2.87 13.37 14.24
CA ALA A 116 -1.82 14.15 14.87
C ALA A 116 -2.26 15.53 15.39
N ASN A 117 -1.40 16.14 16.20
CA ASN A 117 -1.50 17.52 16.66
C ASN A 117 -1.14 18.49 15.51
N PRO A 118 -2.06 19.36 15.05
CA PRO A 118 -1.81 20.33 13.97
C PRO A 118 -0.63 21.27 14.23
N ASN A 119 -0.32 21.57 15.50
CA ASN A 119 0.82 22.43 15.86
C ASN A 119 2.16 21.83 15.42
N ALA A 120 2.23 20.54 15.13
CA ALA A 120 3.42 19.91 14.57
C ALA A 120 3.74 20.43 13.16
N GLY A 121 2.72 20.82 12.38
CA GLY A 121 2.81 21.26 10.99
C GLY A 121 3.21 20.18 9.98
N LYS A 122 4.15 19.31 10.37
CA LYS A 122 4.65 18.18 9.61
C LYS A 122 4.91 17.00 10.54
N ILE A 123 4.61 15.79 10.07
CA ILE A 123 4.78 14.55 10.83
C ILE A 123 5.39 13.46 9.94
N LYS A 124 6.04 12.48 10.58
CA LYS A 124 6.37 11.21 9.94
C LYS A 124 5.11 10.36 9.87
N ILE A 125 4.89 9.72 8.74
CA ILE A 125 3.76 8.83 8.53
C ILE A 125 4.20 7.51 7.93
N THR A 126 3.41 6.49 8.20
CA THR A 126 3.29 5.35 7.30
C THR A 126 1.98 5.47 6.54
N SER A 127 2.00 5.06 5.28
CA SER A 127 0.76 4.93 4.51
C SER A 127 0.68 3.55 3.86
N SER A 128 -0.52 2.99 3.80
CA SER A 128 -0.81 1.75 3.09
C SER A 128 -2.01 1.96 2.18
N CYS A 129 -2.13 1.09 1.18
CA CYS A 129 -3.23 1.11 0.23
C CYS A 129 -4.51 0.50 0.83
N ASN A 130 -4.82 0.84 2.09
CA ASN A 130 -6.00 0.36 2.82
C ASN A 130 -7.23 1.26 2.67
N GLY A 131 -7.34 1.97 1.53
CA GLY A 131 -8.48 2.83 1.26
C GLY A 131 -9.59 2.20 0.41
N TYR A 132 -9.47 0.92 0.11
CA TYR A 132 -10.35 0.20 -0.81
C TYR A 132 -11.12 -0.92 -0.11
N GLN A 133 -11.61 -0.66 1.11
CA GLN A 133 -12.36 -1.64 1.91
C GLN A 133 -13.68 -2.12 1.27
N ASN A 134 -14.04 -1.59 0.10
CA ASN A 134 -15.22 -1.97 -0.68
C ASN A 134 -14.88 -2.59 -2.05
N ASP A 135 -13.63 -2.96 -2.32
CA ASP A 135 -13.25 -3.55 -3.61
C ASP A 135 -13.61 -5.02 -3.77
N GLY A 136 -14.33 -5.57 -2.79
CA GLY A 136 -14.76 -6.94 -2.76
C GLY A 136 -13.60 -7.89 -2.50
N VAL A 137 -13.82 -9.15 -2.87
CA VAL A 137 -12.88 -10.26 -2.63
C VAL A 137 -11.95 -10.50 -3.82
N LEU A 138 -12.02 -9.71 -4.91
CA LEU A 138 -11.20 -9.90 -6.11
C LEU A 138 -10.01 -8.92 -6.11
N ILE A 139 -9.09 -9.17 -5.19
CA ILE A 139 -7.94 -8.31 -4.91
C ILE A 139 -6.61 -9.08 -5.02
N ALA A 140 -5.51 -8.35 -5.15
CA ALA A 140 -4.17 -8.92 -5.14
C ALA A 140 -3.14 -8.01 -4.45
N ALA A 141 -2.12 -8.63 -3.85
CA ALA A 141 -0.89 -7.96 -3.44
C ALA A 141 0.17 -8.12 -4.54
N ALA A 142 0.80 -7.02 -4.96
CA ALA A 142 1.74 -7.04 -6.08
C ALA A 142 3.20 -7.09 -5.60
N SER A 143 4.06 -7.80 -6.32
CA SER A 143 5.51 -7.72 -6.10
C SER A 143 6.03 -6.28 -6.21
N ALA A 144 7.15 -5.96 -5.56
CA ALA A 144 7.69 -4.60 -5.52
C ALA A 144 7.83 -3.91 -6.90
N PRO A 145 8.31 -4.59 -7.97
CA PRO A 145 8.39 -3.99 -9.31
C PRO A 145 7.02 -3.57 -9.88
N ILE A 146 5.98 -4.38 -9.66
CA ILE A 146 4.61 -4.06 -10.11
C ILE A 146 4.01 -3.00 -9.20
N PHE A 147 4.16 -3.16 -7.89
CA PHE A 147 3.62 -2.24 -6.88
C PHE A 147 4.11 -0.81 -7.11
N ASN A 148 5.36 -0.66 -7.59
CA ASN A 148 5.98 0.58 -8.04
C ASN A 148 5.75 1.73 -7.06
N ASN A 149 6.22 1.58 -5.82
CA ASN A 149 6.05 2.58 -4.76
C ASN A 149 4.58 3.07 -4.59
N LYS A 150 3.62 2.13 -4.60
CA LYS A 150 2.16 2.38 -4.51
C LYS A 150 1.53 2.99 -5.76
N ALA A 151 2.29 3.20 -6.83
CA ALA A 151 1.76 3.67 -8.10
C ALA A 151 0.77 2.66 -8.72
N ALA A 152 0.84 1.38 -8.34
CA ALA A 152 -0.12 0.36 -8.76
C ALA A 152 -1.38 0.26 -7.91
N CYS A 153 -1.47 0.91 -6.75
CA CYS A 153 -2.65 0.79 -5.91
C CYS A 153 -3.92 1.23 -6.65
N GLY A 154 -4.96 0.42 -6.57
CA GLY A 154 -6.21 0.64 -7.28
C GLY A 154 -6.18 0.31 -8.78
N ARG A 155 -5.02 -0.02 -9.36
CA ARG A 155 -4.97 -0.52 -10.75
C ARG A 155 -5.56 -1.91 -10.82
N SER A 156 -6.27 -2.18 -11.90
CA SER A 156 -6.83 -3.49 -12.19
C SER A 156 -5.94 -4.25 -13.17
N TYR A 157 -5.86 -5.55 -12.98
CA TYR A 157 -5.15 -6.47 -13.86
C TYR A 157 -6.06 -7.63 -14.20
N ARG A 158 -6.17 -7.94 -15.49
CA ARG A 158 -6.71 -9.22 -15.94
C ARG A 158 -5.62 -10.27 -15.78
N VAL A 159 -5.93 -11.33 -15.05
CA VAL A 159 -5.02 -12.43 -14.74
C VAL A 159 -5.59 -13.74 -15.26
N THR A 160 -4.75 -14.54 -15.90
CA THR A 160 -5.10 -15.85 -16.48
C THR A 160 -4.08 -16.89 -16.02
N CYS A 161 -4.55 -18.06 -15.59
CA CYS A 161 -3.68 -19.20 -15.30
C CYS A 161 -3.16 -19.81 -16.61
N THR A 162 -1.86 -20.01 -16.73
CA THR A 162 -1.21 -20.60 -17.92
C THR A 162 -0.51 -21.93 -17.64
N GLY A 163 -0.30 -22.30 -16.37
CA GLY A 163 0.24 -23.61 -16.04
C GLY A 163 0.50 -23.85 -14.55
N ALA A 164 1.00 -25.04 -14.25
CA ALA A 164 1.44 -25.44 -12.91
C ALA A 164 2.86 -24.94 -12.59
N THR A 165 3.17 -24.80 -11.31
CA THR A 165 4.56 -24.66 -10.83
C THR A 165 5.05 -25.90 -10.09
N ASN A 166 4.15 -26.80 -9.67
CA ASN A 166 4.44 -27.91 -8.76
C ASN A 166 3.90 -29.23 -9.33
N GLN A 167 4.51 -30.36 -8.94
CA GLN A 167 4.13 -31.70 -9.42
C GLN A 167 2.81 -32.24 -8.81
N GLY A 168 2.37 -31.72 -7.65
CA GLY A 168 1.19 -32.21 -6.95
C GLY A 168 -0.16 -31.89 -7.62
N VAL A 169 -0.20 -30.83 -8.44
CA VAL A 169 -1.40 -30.42 -9.20
C VAL A 169 -0.97 -30.09 -10.64
N PRO A 170 -0.85 -31.09 -11.53
CA PRO A 170 -0.25 -30.89 -12.85
C PRO A 170 -1.13 -30.08 -13.82
N GLN A 171 -2.44 -30.01 -13.58
CA GLN A 171 -3.41 -29.28 -14.42
C GLN A 171 -4.27 -28.35 -13.55
N PRO A 172 -3.71 -27.24 -13.04
CA PRO A 172 -4.41 -26.41 -12.07
C PRO A 172 -5.39 -25.42 -12.72
N CYS A 173 -5.21 -25.07 -14.00
CA CYS A 173 -5.94 -23.97 -14.63
C CYS A 173 -7.38 -24.35 -15.01
N LYS A 174 -8.32 -23.43 -14.78
CA LYS A 174 -9.76 -23.59 -15.10
C LYS A 174 -10.16 -23.05 -16.48
N GLY A 175 -9.22 -22.44 -17.22
CA GLY A 175 -9.49 -21.85 -18.55
C GLY A 175 -10.23 -20.51 -18.52
N THR A 176 -10.27 -19.86 -17.36
CA THR A 176 -10.92 -18.55 -17.14
C THR A 176 -9.89 -17.47 -16.79
N SER A 177 -10.32 -16.22 -16.84
CA SER A 177 -9.57 -15.07 -16.34
C SER A 177 -10.33 -14.36 -15.23
N VAL A 178 -9.61 -13.70 -14.33
CA VAL A 178 -10.18 -12.83 -13.29
C VAL A 178 -9.59 -11.44 -13.42
N VAL A 179 -10.40 -10.41 -13.16
CA VAL A 179 -9.89 -9.05 -12.98
C VAL A 179 -9.70 -8.82 -11.48
N VAL A 180 -8.47 -8.60 -11.07
CA VAL A 180 -8.13 -8.26 -9.69
C VAL A 180 -7.64 -6.84 -9.59
N LYS A 181 -7.83 -6.24 -8.42
CA LYS A 181 -7.29 -4.91 -8.13
C LYS A 181 -6.13 -5.01 -7.15
N ILE A 182 -5.08 -4.23 -7.40
CA ILE A 182 -3.92 -4.19 -6.51
C ILE A 182 -4.22 -3.36 -5.26
N VAL A 183 -4.15 -3.99 -4.09
CA VAL A 183 -4.46 -3.36 -2.80
C VAL A 183 -3.29 -3.40 -1.82
N ASP A 184 -2.29 -4.25 -2.05
CA ASP A 184 -1.15 -4.37 -1.16
C ASP A 184 0.16 -4.66 -1.90
N LEU A 185 1.27 -4.53 -1.17
CA LEU A 185 2.57 -5.04 -1.57
C LEU A 185 2.70 -6.49 -1.11
N CYS A 186 3.22 -7.35 -1.98
CA CYS A 186 3.69 -8.69 -1.65
C CYS A 186 5.22 -8.59 -1.38
N PRO A 187 5.66 -8.45 -0.11
CA PRO A 187 7.05 -8.13 0.21
C PRO A 187 7.94 -9.37 0.16
N SER A 188 9.07 -9.29 -0.55
CA SER A 188 10.12 -10.31 -0.48
C SER A 188 10.94 -10.17 0.82
N PRO A 189 11.40 -11.28 1.45
CA PRO A 189 11.27 -12.67 1.01
C PRO A 189 9.97 -13.37 1.44
N GLY A 190 9.10 -12.70 2.21
CA GLY A 190 7.89 -13.31 2.77
C GLY A 190 6.85 -13.72 1.72
N CYS A 191 6.84 -13.08 0.56
CA CYS A 191 5.99 -13.38 -0.57
C CYS A 191 6.84 -13.59 -1.83
N GLN A 192 6.65 -14.74 -2.47
CA GLN A 192 7.45 -15.26 -3.60
C GLN A 192 6.67 -15.23 -4.92
N ALA A 193 5.60 -14.44 -4.99
CA ALA A 193 4.69 -14.35 -6.11
C ALA A 193 4.83 -13.01 -6.83
N THR A 194 4.58 -13.01 -8.15
CA THR A 194 4.48 -11.77 -8.94
C THR A 194 3.22 -10.98 -8.54
N LEU A 195 2.10 -11.70 -8.40
CA LEU A 195 0.84 -11.25 -7.82
C LEU A 195 0.38 -12.33 -6.83
N ASP A 196 0.14 -11.94 -5.59
CA ASP A 196 -0.49 -12.77 -4.57
C ASP A 196 -1.99 -12.49 -4.57
N LEU A 197 -2.77 -13.43 -5.09
CA LEU A 197 -4.20 -13.26 -5.29
C LEU A 197 -4.95 -13.62 -4.01
N SER A 198 -6.00 -12.87 -3.71
CA SER A 198 -7.06 -13.33 -2.79
C SER A 198 -7.54 -14.74 -3.13
N GLN A 199 -7.99 -15.48 -2.12
CA GLN A 199 -8.44 -16.86 -2.29
C GLN A 199 -9.56 -16.98 -3.33
N GLU A 200 -10.50 -16.03 -3.32
CA GLU A 200 -11.63 -15.98 -4.24
C GLU A 200 -11.19 -15.69 -5.68
N ALA A 201 -10.25 -14.76 -5.87
CA ALA A 201 -9.66 -14.51 -7.19
C ALA A 201 -8.87 -15.71 -7.70
N PHE A 202 -8.07 -16.34 -6.84
CA PHE A 202 -7.29 -17.52 -7.20
C PHE A 202 -8.19 -18.68 -7.61
N ALA A 203 -9.22 -18.96 -6.80
CA ALA A 203 -10.19 -20.02 -7.06
C ALA A 203 -11.01 -19.78 -8.33
N THR A 204 -11.08 -18.54 -8.84
CA THR A 204 -11.74 -18.24 -10.11
C THR A 204 -10.96 -18.82 -11.29
N ILE A 205 -9.62 -18.81 -11.26
CA ILE A 205 -8.77 -19.17 -12.40
C ILE A 205 -8.03 -20.50 -12.26
N ALA A 206 -7.88 -21.03 -11.04
CA ALA A 206 -7.15 -22.27 -10.79
C ALA A 206 -7.69 -23.08 -9.60
N ASN A 207 -7.22 -24.33 -9.47
CA ASN A 207 -7.42 -25.17 -8.29
C ASN A 207 -6.60 -24.62 -7.10
N PRO A 208 -7.24 -24.21 -5.97
CA PRO A 208 -6.56 -23.71 -4.78
C PRO A 208 -5.47 -24.63 -4.22
N ASP A 209 -5.61 -25.95 -4.37
CA ASP A 209 -4.63 -26.94 -3.89
C ASP A 209 -3.26 -26.81 -4.59
N ALA A 210 -3.20 -26.14 -5.74
CA ALA A 210 -1.95 -25.89 -6.43
C ALA A 210 -1.02 -24.96 -5.63
N GLY A 211 -1.59 -24.04 -4.84
CA GLY A 211 -0.91 -23.02 -4.03
C GLY A 211 -0.14 -21.95 -4.83
N LYS A 212 0.52 -22.33 -5.92
CA LYS A 212 1.24 -21.46 -6.85
C LYS A 212 1.03 -21.95 -8.29
N ILE A 213 0.87 -20.99 -9.19
CA ILE A 213 0.60 -21.22 -10.61
C ILE A 213 1.41 -20.25 -11.46
N THR A 214 1.62 -20.62 -12.72
CA THR A 214 2.15 -19.70 -13.73
C THR A 214 0.98 -18.89 -14.29
N ILE A 215 1.16 -17.58 -14.43
CA ILE A 215 0.11 -16.66 -14.88
C ILE A 215 0.59 -15.80 -16.04
N GLU A 216 -0.36 -15.38 -16.86
CA GLU A 216 -0.26 -14.19 -17.71
C GLU A 216 -1.11 -13.09 -17.10
N TYR A 217 -0.66 -11.83 -17.16
CA TYR A 217 -1.40 -10.70 -16.62
C TYR A 217 -1.19 -9.42 -17.44
N ASN A 218 -2.26 -8.65 -17.59
CA ASN A 218 -2.25 -7.37 -18.29
C ASN A 218 -3.04 -6.33 -17.50
N GLN A 219 -2.54 -5.09 -17.41
CA GLN A 219 -3.28 -4.01 -16.76
C GLN A 219 -4.53 -3.67 -17.59
N VAL A 220 -5.68 -3.48 -16.95
CA VAL A 220 -6.98 -3.16 -17.59
C VAL A 220 -7.64 -1.94 -16.95
#